data_AF-A0A087RQF0-F1
#
_entry.id   AF-A0A087RQF0-F1
#
_cell.length_a   1.000
_cell.length_b   1.000
_cell.length_c   1.000
_cell.angle_alpha   90.00
_cell.angle_beta   90.00
_cell.angle_gamma   90.00
#
_symmetry.space_group_name_H-M   'P 1'
#
loop_
_entity.id
_entity.type
_entity.pdbx_description
1 polymer ?
#
loop_
_entity_poly.entity_id
_entity_poly.type
_entity_poly.pdbx_seq_one_letter_code
_entity_poly.pdbx_strand_id
1 'polypeptide(L)'
;IPDDEVTQHGNDMHASQMSASNFGAVGIGESRTYCFIAEAAGVFKYHCSGVDLIGMDQHVLSGMYGIAIVDPIDGYKKLMVEKTKVDGNGNVSLDRKFYDADALEFQLQYNQLYLTPEGNYDAGAMFKHQNTATVVNGMQFGYVPNMAHNLLVNGDVNKNIFVAQPWNGILTH
;
A
#
# COMPACT_ATOMS: atom_id res chain seq x y z
N ILE A 1 -3.50 -14.23 18.05
CA ILE A 1 -2.10 -13.84 18.29
C ILE A 1 -1.37 -15.10 18.68
N PRO A 2 -0.23 -15.43 18.05
CA PRO A 2 0.59 -16.57 18.46
C PRO A 2 0.89 -16.54 19.96
N ASP A 3 1.15 -17.70 20.55
CA ASP A 3 1.41 -17.85 21.98
C ASP A 3 2.85 -17.49 22.39
N ASP A 4 3.76 -17.41 21.42
CA ASP A 4 5.15 -16.99 21.59
C ASP A 4 5.38 -15.47 21.41
N GLU A 5 4.33 -14.72 21.06
CA GLU A 5 4.38 -13.26 21.02
C GLU A 5 4.40 -12.65 22.43
N VAL A 6 5.11 -11.53 22.57
CA VAL A 6 5.23 -10.82 23.85
C VAL A 6 4.26 -9.66 24.01
N THR A 7 3.52 -9.33 22.94
CA THR A 7 2.61 -8.17 22.91
C THR A 7 1.26 -8.55 22.31
N GLN A 8 0.19 -7.96 22.85
CA GLN A 8 -1.15 -8.09 22.29
C GLN A 8 -1.30 -7.21 21.05
N HIS A 9 -2.23 -7.58 20.16
CA HIS A 9 -2.52 -6.82 18.96
C HIS A 9 -4.02 -6.71 18.72
N GLY A 10 -4.44 -5.73 17.93
CA GLY A 10 -5.79 -5.65 17.40
C GLY A 10 -5.78 -5.28 15.92
N ASN A 11 -6.94 -4.97 15.36
CA ASN A 11 -7.06 -4.60 13.95
C ASN A 11 -8.18 -3.58 13.76
N ASP A 12 -7.82 -2.31 13.77
CA ASP A 12 -8.72 -1.20 13.44
C ASP A 12 -8.96 -1.15 11.94
N MET A 13 -10.16 -1.58 11.52
CA MET A 13 -10.57 -1.67 10.12
C MET A 13 -11.38 -0.43 9.72
N HIS A 14 -10.77 0.55 9.05
CA HIS A 14 -11.49 1.79 8.70
C HIS A 14 -12.62 1.54 7.70
N ALA A 15 -12.54 0.50 6.87
CA ALA A 15 -13.61 0.09 5.97
C ALA A 15 -14.92 -0.30 6.71
N SER A 16 -14.84 -0.59 8.01
CA SER A 16 -16.02 -0.85 8.84
C SER A 16 -16.83 0.40 9.17
N GLN A 17 -16.20 1.59 9.13
CA GLN A 17 -16.78 2.85 9.61
C GLN A 17 -17.31 2.78 11.06
N MET A 18 -16.82 1.81 11.85
CA MET A 18 -17.15 1.64 13.26
C MET A 18 -16.15 2.38 14.16
N SER A 19 -16.49 2.56 15.44
CA SER A 19 -15.55 3.11 16.42
C SER A 19 -14.40 2.13 16.69
N ALA A 20 -13.18 2.66 16.85
CA ALA A 20 -11.97 1.87 17.14
C ALA A 20 -12.08 0.99 18.40
N SER A 21 -12.96 1.33 19.35
CA SER A 21 -13.24 0.52 20.54
C SER A 21 -13.81 -0.88 20.22
N ASN A 22 -14.34 -1.08 19.01
CA ASN A 22 -14.78 -2.39 18.54
C ASN A 22 -13.61 -3.32 18.21
N PHE A 23 -12.39 -2.78 18.06
CA PHE A 23 -11.19 -3.49 17.64
C PHE A 23 -10.12 -3.56 18.74
N GLY A 24 -10.55 -3.65 20.00
CA GLY A 24 -9.65 -3.76 21.17
C GLY A 24 -8.66 -4.92 21.10
N ALA A 25 -7.75 -4.97 22.06
CA ALA A 25 -6.64 -5.91 22.07
C ALA A 25 -7.12 -7.37 22.10
N VAL A 26 -6.43 -8.23 21.35
CA VAL A 26 -6.57 -9.68 21.37
C VAL A 26 -5.43 -10.27 22.20
N GLY A 27 -5.76 -11.14 23.16
CA GLY A 27 -4.78 -11.77 24.04
C GLY A 27 -3.73 -12.61 23.31
N ILE A 28 -2.57 -12.77 23.95
CA ILE A 28 -1.51 -13.69 23.50
C ILE A 28 -2.06 -15.13 23.56
N GLY A 29 -1.85 -15.91 22.50
CA GLY A 29 -2.44 -17.24 22.36
C GLY A 29 -3.96 -17.24 22.07
N GLU A 30 -4.61 -16.08 21.98
CA GLU A 30 -6.05 -15.96 21.73
C GLU A 30 -6.37 -15.56 20.29
N SER A 31 -7.61 -15.77 19.90
CA SER A 31 -8.16 -15.32 18.61
C SER A 31 -9.48 -14.59 18.80
N ARG A 32 -9.70 -13.54 18.02
CA ARG A 32 -10.99 -12.84 17.96
C ARG A 32 -11.40 -12.67 16.50
N THR A 33 -12.70 -12.81 16.26
CA THR A 33 -13.30 -12.62 14.94
C THR A 33 -14.26 -11.44 14.99
N TYR A 34 -14.18 -10.60 13.96
CA TYR A 34 -15.06 -9.45 13.77
C TYR A 34 -15.74 -9.58 12.41
N CYS A 35 -16.99 -9.14 12.33
CA CYS A 35 -17.75 -9.06 11.09
C CYS A 35 -18.34 -7.64 10.99
N PHE A 36 -18.21 -7.04 9.82
CA PHE A 36 -18.82 -5.75 9.51
C PHE A 36 -19.34 -5.78 8.07
N ILE A 37 -20.26 -4.86 7.77
CA ILE A 37 -20.73 -4.63 6.40
C ILE A 37 -19.96 -3.43 5.86
N ALA A 38 -19.25 -3.61 4.76
CA ALA A 38 -18.53 -2.53 4.08
C ALA A 38 -19.52 -1.69 3.26
N GLU A 39 -20.16 -0.71 3.91
CA GLU A 39 -21.23 0.09 3.27
C GLU A 39 -20.70 1.15 2.28
N ALA A 40 -19.44 1.57 2.45
CA ALA A 40 -18.82 2.61 1.64
C ALA A 40 -17.75 2.03 0.73
N ALA A 41 -17.92 2.21 -0.59
CA ALA A 41 -16.88 1.91 -1.57
C ALA A 41 -15.72 2.91 -1.43
N GLY A 42 -14.48 2.42 -1.55
CA GLY A 42 -13.29 3.24 -1.40
C GLY A 42 -12.05 2.47 -0.98
N VAL A 43 -11.01 3.25 -0.66
CA VAL A 43 -9.70 2.76 -0.23
C VAL A 43 -9.50 3.18 1.21
N PHE A 44 -9.41 2.20 2.11
CA PHE A 44 -9.37 2.40 3.55
C PHE A 44 -8.07 1.88 4.10
N LYS A 45 -7.48 2.61 5.05
CA LYS A 45 -6.39 2.02 5.83
C LYS A 45 -6.97 1.01 6.82
N TYR A 46 -6.18 0.01 7.16
CA TYR A 46 -6.34 -0.70 8.42
C TYR A 46 -5.01 -0.72 9.12
N HIS A 47 -5.04 -0.86 10.44
CA HIS A 47 -3.82 -0.96 11.22
C HIS A 47 -4.05 -1.65 12.55
N CYS A 48 -2.95 -2.02 13.22
CA CYS A 48 -3.05 -2.47 14.60
C CYS A 48 -3.55 -1.33 15.49
N SER A 49 -4.54 -1.62 16.32
CA SER A 49 -5.10 -0.70 17.32
C SER A 49 -4.23 -0.58 18.57
N GLY A 50 -3.03 -1.16 18.57
CA GLY A 50 -2.17 -1.27 19.76
C GLY A 50 -2.78 -2.17 20.83
N VAL A 51 -2.48 -1.86 22.09
CA VAL A 51 -3.11 -2.50 23.25
C VAL A 51 -4.19 -1.55 23.76
N ASP A 52 -5.41 -1.72 23.25
CA ASP A 52 -6.55 -0.83 23.55
C ASP A 52 -6.23 0.66 23.30
N LEU A 53 -5.68 0.95 22.11
CA LEU A 53 -5.24 2.28 21.64
C LEU A 53 -3.96 2.81 22.30
N ILE A 54 -3.38 2.08 23.25
CA ILE A 54 -2.08 2.39 23.85
C ILE A 54 -0.97 1.85 22.95
N GLY A 55 0.07 2.66 22.73
CA GLY A 55 1.23 2.28 21.91
C GLY A 55 0.91 2.10 20.43
N MET A 56 -0.23 2.63 19.95
CA MET A 56 -0.64 2.51 18.55
C MET A 56 0.47 2.97 17.57
N ASP A 57 1.18 4.04 17.92
CA ASP A 57 2.33 4.54 17.18
C ASP A 57 3.41 3.48 16.98
N GLN A 58 3.84 2.79 18.03
CA GLN A 58 4.83 1.72 17.94
C GLN A 58 4.34 0.59 17.03
N HIS A 59 3.10 0.13 17.20
CA HIS A 59 2.57 -0.97 16.41
C HIS A 59 2.45 -0.61 14.92
N VAL A 60 1.85 0.54 14.60
CA VAL A 60 1.69 1.03 13.23
C VAL A 60 3.06 1.27 12.59
N LEU A 61 3.94 2.03 13.25
CA LEU A 61 5.22 2.45 12.68
C LEU A 61 6.29 1.34 12.67
N SER A 62 6.01 0.19 13.31
CA SER A 62 6.77 -1.05 13.13
C SER A 62 6.30 -1.91 11.96
N GLY A 63 5.24 -1.50 11.25
CA GLY A 63 4.77 -2.19 10.04
C GLY A 63 3.36 -2.77 10.11
N MET A 64 2.63 -2.65 11.22
CA MET A 64 1.28 -3.22 11.34
C MET A 64 0.21 -2.30 10.75
N TYR A 65 0.24 -2.14 9.44
CA TYR A 65 -0.74 -1.39 8.65
C TYR A 65 -1.01 -2.09 7.32
N GLY A 66 -2.09 -1.70 6.67
CA GLY A 66 -2.34 -2.06 5.28
C GLY A 66 -3.48 -1.23 4.69
N ILE A 67 -3.97 -1.69 3.55
CA ILE A 67 -5.11 -1.11 2.84
C ILE A 67 -6.16 -2.20 2.62
N ALA A 68 -7.42 -1.83 2.85
CA ALA A 68 -8.59 -2.56 2.38
C ALA A 68 -9.23 -1.75 1.24
N ILE A 69 -9.55 -2.44 0.15
CA ILE A 69 -10.24 -1.88 -1.01
C ILE A 69 -11.66 -2.45 -0.99
N VAL A 70 -12.65 -1.55 -1.05
CA VAL A 70 -14.06 -1.90 -1.15
C VAL A 70 -14.54 -1.43 -2.52
N ASP A 71 -14.78 -2.38 -3.41
CA ASP A 71 -15.25 -2.09 -4.76
C ASP A 71 -16.68 -1.50 -4.72
N PRO A 72 -16.99 -0.53 -5.59
CA PRO A 72 -18.37 -0.12 -5.83
C PRO A 72 -19.19 -1.29 -6.39
N ILE A 73 -20.49 -1.35 -6.06
CA ILE A 73 -21.40 -2.42 -6.51
C ILE A 73 -21.48 -2.54 -8.04
N ASP A 74 -21.40 -1.41 -8.75
CA ASP A 74 -21.42 -1.33 -10.21
C ASP A 74 -20.00 -1.27 -10.82
N GLY A 75 -18.97 -1.50 -10.01
CA GLY A 75 -17.57 -1.38 -10.38
C GLY A 75 -17.09 0.07 -10.60
N TYR A 76 -15.82 0.20 -10.98
CA TYR A 76 -15.21 1.50 -11.26
C TYR A 76 -15.63 2.06 -12.62
N LYS A 77 -15.56 3.38 -12.78
CA LYS A 77 -15.84 4.04 -14.05
C LYS A 77 -14.71 3.77 -15.05
N LYS A 78 -15.07 3.40 -16.28
CA LYS A 78 -14.13 3.24 -17.40
C LYS A 78 -13.32 4.52 -17.63
N LEU A 79 -12.04 4.37 -17.97
CA LEU A 79 -11.20 5.51 -18.36
C LEU A 79 -11.38 5.80 -19.85
N MET A 80 -11.69 7.05 -20.14
CA MET A 80 -11.68 7.57 -21.50
C MET A 80 -10.38 8.32 -21.74
N VAL A 81 -9.65 7.95 -22.80
CA VAL A 81 -8.45 8.65 -23.26
C VAL A 81 -8.73 9.23 -24.63
N GLU A 82 -8.39 10.50 -24.81
CA GLU A 82 -8.44 11.18 -26.10
C GLU A 82 -7.13 10.99 -26.85
N LYS A 83 -7.25 10.54 -28.10
CA LYS A 83 -6.13 10.31 -29.03
C LYS A 83 -6.41 11.01 -30.34
N THR A 84 -5.35 11.21 -31.10
CA THR A 84 -5.41 11.76 -32.47
C THR A 84 -5.46 10.62 -33.47
N LYS A 85 -6.47 10.62 -34.34
CA LYS A 85 -6.57 9.72 -35.49
C LYS A 85 -6.37 10.50 -36.78
N VAL A 86 -5.43 10.03 -37.59
CA VAL A 86 -5.22 10.53 -38.96
C VAL A 86 -5.77 9.49 -39.92
N ASP A 87 -6.68 9.89 -40.81
CA ASP A 87 -7.21 8.99 -41.84
C ASP A 87 -6.24 8.86 -43.03
N GLY A 88 -6.58 8.00 -44.00
CA GLY A 88 -5.75 7.78 -45.20
C GLY A 88 -5.60 9.00 -46.11
N ASN A 89 -6.39 10.05 -45.89
CA ASN A 89 -6.36 11.31 -46.62
C ASN A 89 -5.63 12.42 -45.84
N GLY A 90 -5.10 12.12 -44.64
CA GLY A 90 -4.41 13.09 -43.79
C GLY A 90 -5.32 13.94 -42.90
N ASN A 91 -6.63 13.66 -42.87
CA ASN A 91 -7.53 14.42 -41.99
C ASN A 91 -7.34 13.97 -40.54
N VAL A 92 -7.26 14.95 -39.65
CA VAL A 92 -7.09 14.74 -38.21
C VAL A 92 -8.46 14.77 -37.53
N SER A 93 -8.74 13.74 -36.73
CA SER A 93 -9.97 13.62 -35.95
C SER A 93 -9.69 13.14 -34.53
N LEU A 94 -10.62 13.45 -33.63
CA LEU A 94 -10.59 12.96 -32.25
C LEU A 94 -10.97 11.48 -32.20
N ASP A 95 -10.14 10.66 -31.57
CA ASP A 95 -10.39 9.26 -31.27
C ASP A 95 -10.53 9.08 -29.76
N ARG A 96 -11.73 8.74 -29.30
CA ARG A 96 -11.97 8.44 -27.88
C ARG A 96 -11.88 6.94 -27.68
N LYS A 97 -10.89 6.50 -26.92
CA LYS A 97 -10.75 5.10 -26.51
C LYS A 97 -11.16 4.94 -25.06
N PHE A 98 -12.06 3.99 -24.84
CA PHE A 98 -12.46 3.57 -23.50
C PHE A 98 -11.67 2.31 -23.13
N TYR A 99 -11.07 2.35 -21.94
CA TYR A 99 -10.41 1.21 -21.32
C TYR A 99 -11.29 0.72 -20.17
N ASP A 100 -11.36 -0.61 -20.00
CA ASP A 100 -12.09 -1.18 -18.89
C ASP A 100 -11.46 -0.76 -17.55
N ALA A 101 -12.30 -0.67 -16.52
CA ALA A 101 -11.94 -0.01 -15.27
C ALA A 101 -11.06 -0.88 -14.35
N ASP A 102 -11.18 -2.19 -14.50
CA ASP A 102 -10.32 -3.22 -13.91
C ASP A 102 -8.85 -3.07 -14.30
N ALA A 103 -8.56 -2.54 -15.50
CA ALA A 103 -7.20 -2.36 -15.99
C ALA A 103 -6.42 -1.19 -15.34
N LEU A 104 -7.01 -0.45 -14.39
CA LEU A 104 -6.48 0.85 -13.92
C LEU A 104 -6.44 1.01 -12.40
N GLU A 105 -6.81 -0.02 -11.66
CA GLU A 105 -6.69 0.04 -10.22
C GLU A 105 -5.23 -0.14 -9.79
N PHE A 106 -4.60 0.97 -9.40
CA PHE A 106 -3.36 0.92 -8.64
C PHE A 106 -3.48 1.80 -7.41
N GLN A 107 -3.21 1.23 -6.24
CA GLN A 107 -3.14 1.94 -4.97
C GLN A 107 -1.72 1.82 -4.42
N LEU A 108 -1.19 2.96 -3.97
CA LEU A 108 0.15 3.04 -3.40
C LEU A 108 0.05 3.58 -1.97
N GLN A 109 0.45 2.75 -1.01
CA GLN A 109 0.60 3.11 0.39
C GLN A 109 2.04 3.53 0.65
N TYR A 110 2.26 4.83 0.79
CA TYR A 110 3.55 5.37 1.20
C TYR A 110 3.60 5.47 2.72
N ASN A 111 4.64 4.90 3.33
CA ASN A 111 4.87 5.02 4.77
C ASN A 111 6.34 5.34 5.07
N GLN A 112 6.54 6.18 6.09
CA GLN A 112 7.84 6.44 6.70
C GLN A 112 7.95 5.58 7.96
N LEU A 113 9.07 4.88 8.09
CA LEU A 113 9.36 4.06 9.26
C LEU A 113 10.48 4.71 10.07
N TYR A 114 10.38 4.55 11.39
CA TYR A 114 11.32 5.08 12.37
C TYR A 114 11.86 3.89 13.14
N LEU A 115 12.89 3.27 12.57
CA LEU A 115 13.44 2.01 13.04
C LEU A 115 14.90 2.18 13.48
N THR A 116 15.29 1.51 14.57
CA THR A 116 16.70 1.32 14.94
C THR A 116 17.41 0.42 13.91
N PRO A 117 18.75 0.36 13.90
CA PRO A 117 19.49 -0.55 13.01
C PRO A 117 19.10 -2.03 13.17
N GLU A 118 18.58 -2.42 14.34
CA GLU A 118 18.08 -3.77 14.64
C GLU A 118 16.64 -4.00 14.18
N GLY A 119 15.97 -2.98 13.63
CA GLY A 119 14.60 -3.05 13.09
C GLY A 119 13.50 -2.75 14.11
N ASN A 120 13.83 -2.29 15.32
CA ASN A 120 12.83 -1.95 16.35
C ASN A 120 12.33 -0.51 16.19
N TYR A 121 11.12 -0.20 16.67
CA TYR A 121 10.61 1.18 16.67
C TYR A 121 11.49 2.16 17.46
N ASP A 122 11.83 3.29 16.85
CA ASP A 122 12.58 4.39 17.45
C ASP A 122 11.67 5.62 17.62
N ALA A 123 11.08 5.73 18.82
CA ALA A 123 10.25 6.89 19.19
C ALA A 123 11.04 8.21 19.15
N GLY A 124 12.33 8.19 19.50
CA GLY A 124 13.18 9.38 19.51
C GLY A 124 13.38 9.94 18.11
N ALA A 125 13.62 9.06 17.13
CA ALA A 125 13.68 9.42 15.72
C ALA A 125 12.31 9.89 15.19
N MET A 126 11.22 9.24 15.59
CA MET A 126 9.84 9.63 15.23
C MET A 126 9.52 11.05 15.66
N PHE A 127 9.72 11.40 16.94
CA PHE A 127 9.43 12.74 17.47
C PHE A 127 10.33 13.84 16.87
N LYS A 128 11.50 13.47 16.33
CA LYS A 128 12.38 14.38 15.59
C LYS A 128 12.06 14.45 14.10
N HIS A 129 11.08 13.69 13.62
CA HIS A 129 10.77 13.50 12.20
C HIS A 129 11.98 13.02 11.36
N GLN A 130 12.82 12.18 11.96
CA GLN A 130 14.01 11.61 11.31
C GLN A 130 13.71 10.17 10.87
N ASN A 131 13.07 9.99 9.72
CA ASN A 131 12.75 8.65 9.24
C ASN A 131 14.04 7.89 8.86
N THR A 132 14.06 6.59 9.13
CA THR A 132 15.21 5.71 8.80
C THR A 132 14.90 4.83 7.58
N ALA A 133 13.63 4.65 7.24
CA ALA A 133 13.20 4.01 6.00
C ALA A 133 11.94 4.66 5.43
N THR A 134 11.73 4.45 4.12
CA THR A 134 10.48 4.75 3.42
C THR A 134 10.09 3.51 2.63
N VAL A 135 8.81 3.17 2.66
CA VAL A 135 8.27 2.01 1.95
C VAL A 135 7.09 2.41 1.07
N VAL A 136 6.87 1.63 0.01
CA VAL A 136 5.71 1.69 -0.87
C VAL A 136 5.04 0.32 -0.82
N ASN A 137 3.78 0.26 -0.42
CA ASN A 137 3.04 -0.99 -0.19
C ASN A 137 3.80 -1.96 0.74
N GLY A 138 4.41 -1.44 1.81
CA GLY A 138 5.21 -2.22 2.75
C GLY A 138 6.63 -2.59 2.26
N MET A 139 6.95 -2.33 0.99
CA MET A 139 8.26 -2.65 0.42
C MET A 139 9.24 -1.48 0.50
N GLN A 140 10.39 -1.70 1.14
CA GLN A 140 11.51 -0.76 1.07
C GLN A 140 12.07 -0.75 -0.35
N PHE A 141 12.41 0.45 -0.85
CA PHE A 141 12.81 0.64 -2.24
C PHE A 141 11.74 0.21 -3.28
N GLY A 142 10.46 0.10 -2.89
CA GLY A 142 9.37 -0.29 -3.81
C GLY A 142 9.14 0.67 -4.98
N TYR A 143 9.71 1.88 -4.93
CA TYR A 143 9.74 2.85 -6.03
C TYR A 143 10.95 2.68 -6.97
N VAL A 144 11.90 1.81 -6.62
CA VAL A 144 13.12 1.64 -7.42
C VAL A 144 12.78 0.83 -8.66
N PRO A 145 13.21 1.27 -9.86
CA PRO A 145 12.86 0.62 -11.12
C PRO A 145 13.35 -0.82 -11.16
N ASN A 146 12.62 -1.66 -11.90
CA ASN A 146 12.99 -3.06 -12.14
C ASN A 146 13.56 -3.24 -13.56
N MET A 147 13.76 -4.49 -13.96
CA MET A 147 14.29 -4.85 -15.29
C MET A 147 13.49 -4.27 -16.46
N ALA A 148 12.15 -4.22 -16.36
CA ALA A 148 11.31 -3.65 -17.41
C ALA A 148 11.61 -2.16 -17.60
N HIS A 149 11.88 -1.44 -16.51
CA HIS A 149 12.26 -0.04 -16.56
C HIS A 149 13.68 0.13 -17.10
N ASN A 150 14.63 -0.73 -16.71
CA ASN A 150 15.99 -0.73 -17.30
C ASN A 150 15.92 -0.86 -18.82
N LEU A 151 15.12 -1.81 -19.33
CA LEU A 151 14.91 -1.97 -20.76
C LEU A 151 14.29 -0.74 -21.40
N LEU A 152 13.25 -0.18 -20.78
CA LEU A 152 12.54 0.98 -21.31
C LEU A 152 13.43 2.23 -21.40
N VAL A 153 14.28 2.46 -20.41
CA VAL A 153 15.08 3.69 -20.29
C VAL A 153 16.46 3.54 -20.94
N ASN A 154 17.14 2.41 -20.69
CA ASN A 154 18.52 2.19 -21.11
C ASN A 154 18.65 1.28 -22.33
N GLY A 155 17.57 0.65 -22.79
CA GLY A 155 17.62 -0.36 -23.86
C GLY A 155 18.32 -1.67 -23.47
N ASP A 156 18.68 -1.82 -22.19
CA ASP A 156 19.44 -2.96 -21.67
C ASP A 156 18.92 -3.31 -20.27
N VAL A 157 18.41 -4.54 -20.15
CA VAL A 157 17.88 -5.11 -18.91
C VAL A 157 18.92 -5.16 -17.78
N ASN A 158 20.21 -5.27 -18.12
CA ASN A 158 21.31 -5.43 -17.16
C ASN A 158 21.92 -4.09 -16.72
N LYS A 159 21.47 -2.98 -17.30
CA LYS A 159 21.97 -1.65 -16.98
C LYS A 159 20.99 -0.96 -16.04
N ASN A 160 21.29 -1.02 -14.75
CA ASN A 160 20.48 -0.39 -13.71
C ASN A 160 20.43 1.13 -13.90
N ILE A 161 19.24 1.70 -13.67
CA ILE A 161 19.03 3.16 -13.68
C ILE A 161 19.65 3.80 -12.44
N PHE A 162 19.61 3.09 -11.29
CA PHE A 162 20.16 3.55 -10.02
C PHE A 162 21.26 2.61 -9.51
N VAL A 163 22.18 3.16 -8.70
CA VAL A 163 23.27 2.40 -8.06
C VAL A 163 22.72 1.33 -7.12
N ALA A 164 21.66 1.66 -6.36
CA ALA A 164 20.93 0.71 -5.53
C ALA A 164 19.66 0.27 -6.24
N GLN A 165 19.69 -0.93 -6.83
CA GLN A 165 18.54 -1.57 -7.48
C GLN A 165 18.45 -3.02 -7.02
N PRO A 166 17.89 -3.27 -5.82
CA PRO A 166 17.86 -4.61 -5.23
C PRO A 166 16.96 -5.59 -5.99
N TRP A 167 16.09 -5.10 -6.88
CA TRP A 167 15.09 -5.89 -7.60
C TRP A 167 15.29 -5.79 -9.12
N ASN A 168 15.87 -6.83 -9.73
CA ASN A 168 16.09 -6.93 -11.18
C ASN A 168 15.21 -8.00 -11.86
N GLY A 169 14.19 -8.49 -11.18
CA GLY A 169 13.16 -9.36 -11.78
C GLY A 169 12.04 -8.57 -12.46
N ILE A 170 11.26 -9.23 -13.31
CA ILE A 170 10.04 -8.62 -13.91
C ILE A 170 8.83 -8.67 -12.96
N LEU A 171 8.89 -9.52 -11.94
CA LEU A 171 7.88 -9.69 -10.91
C LEU A 171 8.46 -9.20 -9.58
N THR A 172 7.82 -8.20 -8.99
CA THR A 172 7.82 -8.01 -7.53
C THR A 172 6.82 -9.03 -6.97
N HIS A 173 7.22 -9.79 -5.95
CA HIS A 173 6.29 -10.66 -5.23
C HIS A 173 5.20 -9.84 -4.52
#